data_AF-U1M0L2-F1
#
_entry.id   AF-U1M0L2-F1
#
_cell.length_a   1.000
_cell.length_b   1.000
_cell.length_c   1.000
_cell.angle_alpha   90.00
_cell.angle_beta   90.00
_cell.angle_gamma   90.00
#
_symmetry.space_group_name_H-M   'P 1'
#
loop_
_entity.id
_entity.type
_entity.pdbx_description
1 polymer ?
#
loop_
_entity_poly.entity_id
_entity_poly.type
_entity_poly.pdbx_seq_one_letter_code
_entity_poly.pdbx_strand_id
1 'polypeptide(L)'
;MKKAVLALVASLFLVACSNEDDLSTYEEYGVLEETIEIAQYEPKVETDNDGNRVILFYEGERVAYKSVYVKDERHLKVISTDDEAPLYNGTL
;
A
#
# COMPACT_ATOMS: atom_id res chain seq x y z
N MET A 1 -46.82 29.12 -8.16
CA MET A 1 -46.55 29.16 -6.70
C MET A 1 -46.44 27.74 -6.19
N LYS A 2 -45.22 27.31 -5.82
CA LYS A 2 -44.91 26.34 -4.77
C LYS A 2 -43.40 26.37 -4.63
N LYS A 3 -42.96 27.08 -3.61
CA LYS A 3 -41.57 27.13 -3.16
C LYS A 3 -41.27 25.75 -2.55
N ALA A 4 -40.19 25.12 -2.98
CA ALA A 4 -39.58 24.04 -2.23
C ALA A 4 -38.11 24.42 -2.04
N VAL A 5 -37.80 24.76 -0.78
CA VAL A 5 -36.47 24.88 -0.22
C VAL A 5 -36.13 23.52 0.38
N LEU A 6 -34.92 23.00 0.14
CA LEU A 6 -34.12 22.04 0.94
C LEU A 6 -33.18 21.31 -0.05
N ALA A 7 -31.90 21.06 0.19
CA ALA A 7 -30.99 21.41 1.26
C ALA A 7 -29.58 21.41 0.67
N LEU A 8 -28.75 22.28 1.21
CA LEU A 8 -27.32 22.37 0.98
C LEU A 8 -26.67 21.14 1.63
N VAL A 9 -26.04 20.27 0.84
CA VAL A 9 -25.01 19.37 1.36
C VAL A 9 -23.80 19.54 0.44
N ALA A 10 -23.00 20.54 0.77
CA ALA A 10 -21.61 20.57 0.35
C ALA A 10 -20.93 19.44 1.12
N SER A 11 -20.92 18.24 0.52
CA SER A 11 -20.03 17.17 0.99
C SER A 11 -18.61 17.62 0.68
N LEU A 12 -18.05 18.31 1.67
CA LEU A 12 -16.64 18.46 1.91
C LEU A 12 -16.06 17.04 1.92
N PHE A 13 -15.59 16.56 0.77
CA PHE A 13 -14.66 15.44 0.77
C PHE A 13 -13.48 15.95 1.58
N LEU A 14 -13.34 15.39 2.79
CA LEU A 14 -12.16 15.59 3.62
C LEU A 14 -10.97 15.35 2.71
N VAL A 15 -10.20 16.39 2.44
CA VAL A 15 -8.80 16.21 2.08
C VAL A 15 -8.17 15.61 3.34
N ALA A 16 -8.17 14.28 3.40
CA ALA A 16 -7.26 13.58 4.26
C ALA A 16 -5.88 13.91 3.69
N CYS A 17 -5.19 14.88 4.29
CA CYS A 17 -3.75 14.93 4.19
C CYS A 17 -3.22 13.74 5.02
N SER A 18 -3.42 12.52 4.54
CA SER A 18 -2.56 11.41 4.91
C SER A 18 -1.22 11.76 4.28
N ASN A 19 -0.16 11.85 5.09
CA ASN A 19 1.20 11.72 4.56
C ASN A 19 1.32 10.23 4.15
N GLU A 20 0.63 9.85 3.08
CA GLU A 20 0.83 8.58 2.42
C GLU A 20 2.26 8.60 1.90
N ASP A 21 3.07 7.67 2.40
CA ASP A 21 4.39 7.45 1.84
C ASP A 21 4.20 7.13 0.35
N ASP A 22 4.80 7.96 -0.50
CA ASP A 22 4.79 7.75 -1.94
C ASP A 22 5.65 6.52 -2.25
N LEU A 23 4.99 5.36 -2.32
CA LEU A 23 5.63 4.08 -2.57
C LEU A 23 6.49 4.09 -3.83
N SER A 24 6.14 4.92 -4.82
CA SER A 24 6.89 5.01 -6.08
C SER A 24 8.34 5.49 -5.90
N THR A 25 8.64 6.10 -4.75
CA THR A 25 10.00 6.52 -4.38
C THR A 25 10.87 5.39 -3.81
N TYR A 26 10.28 4.24 -3.50
CA TYR A 26 10.97 3.11 -2.92
C TYR A 26 11.73 2.30 -3.99
N GLU A 27 12.91 1.82 -3.64
CA GLU A 27 13.76 1.05 -4.56
C GLU A 27 13.07 -0.23 -5.03
N GLU A 28 12.29 -0.85 -4.14
CA GLU A 28 11.52 -2.06 -4.40
C GLU A 28 10.23 -1.84 -5.20
N TYR A 29 9.83 -0.59 -5.48
CA TYR A 29 8.52 -0.30 -6.10
C TYR A 29 8.31 -1.01 -7.43
N GLY A 30 9.32 -1.00 -8.31
CA GLY A 30 9.20 -1.61 -9.64
C GLY A 30 8.86 -3.10 -9.55
N VAL A 31 9.53 -3.85 -8.68
CA VAL A 31 9.23 -5.27 -8.48
C VAL A 31 7.91 -5.47 -7.76
N LEU A 32 7.54 -4.59 -6.82
CA LEU A 32 6.22 -4.65 -6.18
C LEU A 32 5.09 -4.48 -7.19
N GLU A 33 5.18 -3.48 -8.08
CA GLU A 33 4.16 -3.19 -9.10
C GLU A 33 4.07 -4.31 -10.16
N GLU A 34 5.20 -4.95 -10.48
CA GLU A 34 5.23 -6.12 -11.37
C GLU A 34 4.68 -7.40 -10.70
N THR A 35 4.84 -7.54 -9.38
CA THR A 35 4.46 -8.75 -8.64
C THR A 35 3.00 -8.71 -8.18
N ILE A 36 2.50 -7.52 -7.81
CA ILE A 36 1.14 -7.30 -7.31
C ILE A 36 0.52 -6.05 -7.94
N GLU A 37 -0.80 -6.08 -8.19
CA GLU A 37 -1.56 -4.92 -8.64
C GLU A 37 -1.76 -3.93 -7.46
N ILE A 38 -0.72 -3.19 -7.07
CA ILE A 38 -0.69 -2.32 -5.87
C ILE A 38 -1.94 -1.43 -5.77
N ALA A 39 -2.43 -0.90 -6.90
CA ALA A 39 -3.59 -0.01 -6.96
C ALA A 39 -4.91 -0.62 -6.44
N GLN A 40 -4.99 -1.96 -6.27
CA GLN A 40 -6.15 -2.65 -5.71
C GLN A 40 -6.11 -2.74 -4.18
N TYR A 41 -5.02 -2.32 -3.54
CA TYR A 41 -4.80 -2.50 -2.11
C TYR A 41 -4.50 -1.18 -1.40
N GLU A 42 -4.78 -1.15 -0.10
CA GLU A 42 -4.35 -0.08 0.79
C GLU A 42 -2.99 -0.44 1.41
N PRO A 43 -1.89 0.20 1.00
CA PRO A 43 -0.58 -0.07 1.58
C PRO A 43 -0.43 0.61 2.93
N LYS A 44 0.18 -0.10 3.87
CA LYS A 44 0.55 0.43 5.19
C LYS A 44 1.98 0.05 5.52
N VAL A 45 2.83 1.06 5.67
CA VAL A 45 4.21 0.89 6.11
C VAL A 45 4.20 0.61 7.62
N GLU A 46 4.52 -0.63 8.01
CA GLU A 46 4.60 -1.03 9.42
C GLU A 46 5.97 -0.73 10.02
N THR A 47 7.01 -0.71 9.18
CA THR A 47 8.37 -0.38 9.59
C THR A 47 9.11 0.19 8.40
N ASP A 48 9.82 1.30 8.61
CA ASP A 48 10.84 1.80 7.70
C ASP A 48 12.00 2.34 8.55
N ASN A 49 13.09 1.59 8.62
CA ASN A 49 14.31 1.96 9.34
C ASN A 49 15.55 1.67 8.47
N ASP A 50 16.75 1.91 9.00
CA ASP A 50 18.00 1.73 8.24
C ASP A 50 18.21 0.30 7.74
N GLY A 51 17.69 -0.71 8.45
CA GLY A 51 17.87 -2.12 8.09
C GLY A 51 16.79 -2.65 7.14
N ASN A 52 15.51 -2.40 7.43
CA ASN A 52 14.42 -2.95 6.62
C ASN A 52 13.21 -2.02 6.47
N ARG A 53 12.43 -2.31 5.42
CA ARG A 53 11.08 -1.81 5.23
C ARG A 53 10.10 -2.97 5.17
N VAL A 54 8.99 -2.85 5.89
CA VAL A 54 7.88 -3.81 5.88
C VAL A 54 6.60 -3.07 5.53
N ILE A 55 5.95 -3.52 4.45
CA ILE A 55 4.68 -2.96 3.98
C ILE A 55 3.64 -4.08 3.98
N LEU A 56 2.48 -3.80 4.55
CA LEU A 56 1.30 -4.65 4.44
C LEU A 56 0.34 -4.05 3.41
N PHE A 57 -0.20 -4.89 2.54
CA PHE A 57 -1.18 -4.48 1.53
C PHE A 57 -2.53 -5.06 1.91
N TYR A 58 -3.48 -4.17 2.20
CA TYR A 58 -4.79 -4.52 2.71
C TYR A 58 -5.84 -4.57 1.60
N GLU A 59 -6.69 -5.58 1.64
CA GLU A 59 -7.96 -5.65 0.92
C GLU A 59 -9.09 -5.50 1.96
N GLY A 60 -9.56 -4.27 2.16
CA GLY A 60 -10.43 -3.95 3.28
C GLY A 60 -9.72 -4.17 4.62
N GLU A 61 -10.29 -4.99 5.51
CA GLU A 61 -9.69 -5.27 6.82
C GLU A 61 -8.68 -6.45 6.81
N ARG A 62 -8.53 -7.13 5.66
CA ARG A 62 -7.67 -8.30 5.52
C ARG A 62 -6.32 -7.90 4.93
N VAL A 63 -5.23 -8.38 5.52
CA VAL A 63 -3.90 -8.32 4.87
C VAL A 63 -3.89 -9.35 3.74
N ALA A 64 -3.71 -8.90 2.49
CA ALA A 64 -3.62 -9.77 1.32
C ALA A 64 -2.15 -10.10 0.98
N TYR A 65 -1.26 -9.11 1.12
CA TYR A 65 0.17 -9.28 0.88
C TYR A 65 1.02 -8.61 1.94
N LYS A 66 2.26 -9.09 2.03
CA LYS A 66 3.33 -8.47 2.80
C LYS A 66 4.59 -8.40 1.95
N SER A 67 5.23 -7.23 1.96
CA SER A 67 6.62 -7.09 1.51
C SER A 67 7.57 -6.95 2.69
N VAL A 68 8.77 -7.50 2.53
CA VAL A 68 9.92 -7.25 3.40
C VAL A 68 11.10 -6.92 2.50
N TYR A 69 11.62 -5.71 2.61
CA TYR A 69 12.80 -5.26 1.91
C TYR A 69 13.95 -5.07 2.90
N VAL A 70 15.03 -5.82 2.73
CA VAL A 70 16.27 -5.72 3.52
C VAL A 70 17.21 -4.78 2.76
N LYS A 71 17.40 -3.57 3.27
CA LYS A 71 18.04 -2.46 2.55
C LYS A 71 19.52 -2.70 2.26
N ASP A 72 20.26 -3.16 3.26
CA ASP A 72 21.70 -3.44 3.12
C ASP A 72 21.99 -4.53 2.10
N GLU A 73 21.06 -5.48 1.93
CA GLU A 73 21.17 -6.59 0.99
C GLU A 73 20.49 -6.30 -0.36
N ARG A 74 19.77 -5.17 -0.46
CA ARG A 74 18.83 -4.87 -1.55
C ARG A 74 17.92 -6.06 -1.86
N HIS A 75 17.50 -6.79 -0.84
CA HIS A 75 16.79 -8.06 -0.99
C HIS A 75 15.31 -7.89 -0.66
N LEU A 76 14.45 -8.19 -1.63
CA LEU A 76 13.00 -8.10 -1.49
C LEU A 76 12.39 -9.49 -1.40
N LYS A 77 11.45 -9.65 -0.47
CA LYS A 77 10.54 -10.78 -0.40
C LYS A 77 9.09 -10.28 -0.44
N VAL A 78 8.29 -10.86 -1.33
CA VAL A 78 6.84 -10.58 -1.46
C VAL A 78 6.07 -11.87 -1.17
N ILE A 79 5.12 -11.79 -0.25
CA ILE A 79 4.38 -12.93 0.27
C ILE A 79 2.88 -12.65 0.14
N SER A 80 2.14 -13.59 -0.44
CA SER A 80 0.68 -13.67 -0.40
C SER A 80 0.24 -14.34 0.89
N THR A 81 -0.86 -13.91 1.50
CA THR A 81 -1.43 -14.63 2.65
C THR A 81 -2.17 -15.90 2.25
N ASP A 82 -2.45 -16.06 0.96
CA ASP A 82 -3.24 -17.16 0.41
C ASP A 82 -2.36 -18.25 -0.22
N ASP A 83 -1.05 -17.99 -0.40
CA ASP A 83 -0.09 -18.93 -0.97
C ASP A 83 0.99 -19.35 0.04
N GLU A 84 1.45 -20.61 -0.04
CA GLU A 84 2.53 -21.12 0.83
C GLU A 84 3.92 -20.62 0.41
N ALA A 85 4.12 -20.35 -0.88
CA ALA A 85 5.39 -19.91 -1.44
C ALA A 85 5.43 -18.38 -1.62
N PRO A 86 6.60 -17.74 -1.48
CA PRO A 86 6.75 -16.32 -1.83
C PRO A 86 6.48 -16.11 -3.32
N LEU A 87 5.79 -15.01 -3.64
CA LEU A 87 5.59 -14.57 -5.02
C LEU A 87 6.89 -14.04 -5.63
N TYR A 88 7.73 -13.43 -4.79
CA TYR A 88 9.06 -12.96 -5.15
C TYR A 88 10.02 -13.13 -3.96
N ASN A 89 11.27 -13.47 -4.23
CA ASN A 89 12.34 -13.58 -3.23
C ASN A 89 13.71 -13.42 -3.91
N GLY A 90 14.24 -12.20 -3.97
CA GLY A 90 15.46 -11.90 -4.75
C GLY A 90 16.06 -10.53 -4.46
N THR A 91 17.26 -10.31 -5.01
CA THR A 91 18.01 -9.04 -4.92
C THR A 91 17.66 -8.12 -6.10
N LEU A 92 17.57 -6.82 -5.82
CA LEU A 92 17.28 -5.74 -6.77
C LEU A 92 18.55 -5.13 -7.39
#